data_AF-A0A843D5J5-F1
#
_entry.id   AF-A0A843D5J5-F1
#
_cell.length_a   1.000
_cell.length_b   1.000
_cell.length_c   1.000
_cell.angle_alpha   90.00
_cell.angle_beta   90.00
_cell.angle_gamma   90.00
#
_symmetry.space_group_name_H-M   'P 1'
#
loop_
_entity.id
_entity.type
_entity.pdbx_description
1 polymer ?
#
loop_
_entity_poly.entity_id
_entity_poly.type
_entity_poly.pdbx_seq_one_letter_code
_entity_poly.pdbx_strand_id
1 'polypeptide(L)'
;FAMLTEVTERAMAHIGKDEVLLGGGVAQNMRLREMVQEMAEARGAQMYVPDRRFCMDNGAMIAWLGSEMYESGVRMKIEDTVVNQRFRTDEVDVTWRN
;
A
#
# COMPACT_ATOMS: atom_id res chain seq x y z
N PHE A 1 14.86 9.91 -6.43
CA PHE A 1 14.20 8.87 -5.61
C PHE A 1 14.97 8.46 -4.37
N ALA A 2 16.23 8.91 -4.17
CA ALA A 2 17.05 8.57 -2.99
C ALA A 2 16.34 8.77 -1.64
N MET A 3 15.70 9.92 -1.42
CA MET A 3 14.96 10.17 -0.17
C MET A 3 13.80 9.18 0.06
N LEU A 4 13.09 8.75 -1.00
CA LEU A 4 12.04 7.74 -0.87
C LEU A 4 12.63 6.37 -0.52
N THR A 5 13.73 5.99 -1.18
CA THR A 5 14.46 4.74 -0.89
C THR A 5 14.94 4.71 0.56
N GLU A 6 15.54 5.80 1.04
CA GLU A 6 16.03 5.92 2.41
C GLU A 6 14.92 5.79 3.46
N VAL A 7 13.80 6.51 3.29
CA VAL A 7 12.67 6.42 4.23
C VAL A 7 12.04 5.02 4.20
N THR A 8 11.94 4.41 3.02
CA THR A 8 11.44 3.03 2.86
C THR A 8 12.34 2.03 3.59
N GLU A 9 13.66 2.13 3.41
CA GLU A 9 14.63 1.28 4.09
C GLU A 9 14.55 1.40 5.61
N ARG A 10 14.50 2.64 6.13
CA ARG A 10 14.34 2.93 7.56
C ARG A 10 13.06 2.31 8.11
N ALA A 11 11.95 2.44 7.37
CA ALA A 11 10.68 1.84 7.77
C ALA A 11 10.79 0.32 7.83
N MET A 12 11.31 -0.34 6.77
CA MET A 12 11.49 -1.79 6.72
C MET A 12 12.32 -2.31 7.89
N ALA A 13 13.44 -1.64 8.20
CA ALA A 13 14.27 -1.99 9.35
C ALA A 13 13.53 -1.83 10.69
N HIS A 14 12.70 -0.79 10.81
CA HIS A 14 11.95 -0.50 12.04
C HIS A 14 10.82 -1.51 12.29
N ILE A 15 10.11 -1.93 11.25
CA ILE A 15 8.96 -2.85 11.36
C ILE A 15 9.32 -4.33 11.16
N GLY A 16 10.59 -4.63 10.86
CA GLY A 16 11.08 -5.99 10.64
C GLY A 16 10.39 -6.71 9.49
N LYS A 17 10.15 -6.02 8.36
CA LYS A 17 9.53 -6.60 7.17
C LYS A 17 10.56 -6.82 6.06
N ASP A 18 10.46 -7.98 5.41
CA ASP A 18 11.35 -8.42 4.33
C ASP A 18 10.71 -8.27 2.94
N GLU A 19 9.59 -7.54 2.85
CA GLU A 19 8.88 -7.28 1.61
C GLU A 19 8.55 -5.79 1.50
N VAL A 20 8.77 -5.22 0.30
CA VAL A 20 8.37 -3.85 -0.05
C VAL A 20 7.47 -3.86 -1.28
N LEU A 21 6.33 -3.17 -1.19
CA LEU A 21 5.38 -3.01 -2.29
C LEU A 21 5.36 -1.54 -2.72
N LEU A 22 5.61 -1.27 -3.99
CA LEU A 22 5.42 0.07 -4.56
C LEU A 22 4.03 0.19 -5.21
N GLY A 23 3.21 1.10 -4.67
CA GLY A 23 1.90 1.47 -5.22
C GLY A 23 1.85 2.92 -5.73
N GLY A 24 0.75 3.28 -6.40
CA GLY A 24 0.51 4.61 -6.94
C GLY A 24 1.12 4.84 -8.34
N GLY A 25 0.65 5.87 -9.05
CA GLY A 25 1.05 6.12 -10.44
C GLY A 25 2.56 6.32 -10.63
N VAL A 26 3.24 6.87 -9.62
CA VAL A 26 4.71 7.09 -9.63
C VAL A 26 5.49 5.77 -9.56
N ALA A 27 4.88 4.68 -9.06
CA ALA A 27 5.50 3.35 -9.07
C ALA A 27 5.79 2.82 -10.48
N GLN A 28 5.32 3.47 -11.55
CA GLN A 28 5.68 3.15 -12.94
C GLN A 28 7.06 3.68 -13.35
N ASN A 29 7.69 4.55 -12.54
CA ASN A 29 8.99 5.11 -12.85
C ASN A 29 10.10 4.06 -12.69
N MET A 30 10.82 3.75 -13.78
CA MET A 30 11.88 2.74 -13.78
C MET A 30 13.03 3.08 -12.83
N ARG A 31 13.41 4.36 -12.72
CA ARG A 31 14.50 4.78 -11.82
C ARG A 31 14.13 4.60 -10.35
N LEU A 32 12.87 4.84 -9.98
CA LEU A 32 12.39 4.53 -8.63
C LEU A 32 12.46 3.02 -8.37
N ARG A 33 12.00 2.21 -9.32
CA ARG A 33 12.02 0.75 -9.18
C ARG A 33 13.43 0.20 -9.00
N GLU A 34 14.36 0.60 -9.86
CA GLU A 34 15.77 0.21 -9.77
C GLU A 34 16.36 0.52 -8.38
N MET A 35 16.18 1.76 -7.88
CA MET A 35 16.75 2.17 -6.60
C MET A 35 16.15 1.40 -5.40
N VAL A 36 14.85 1.08 -5.43
CA VAL A 36 14.21 0.32 -4.35
C VAL A 36 14.55 -1.17 -4.45
N GLN A 37 14.68 -1.71 -5.67
CA GLN A 37 15.08 -3.09 -5.93
C GLN A 37 16.50 -3.36 -5.41
N GLU A 38 17.46 -2.50 -5.77
CA GLU A 38 18.85 -2.60 -5.28
C GLU A 38 18.92 -2.56 -3.75
N MET A 39 18.14 -1.68 -3.12
CA MET A 39 18.05 -1.59 -1.65
C MET A 39 17.44 -2.85 -1.03
N ALA A 40 16.34 -3.37 -1.59
CA ALA A 40 15.69 -4.57 -1.10
C ALA A 40 16.62 -5.80 -1.22
N GLU A 41 17.29 -5.97 -2.36
CA GLU A 41 18.25 -7.05 -2.59
C GLU A 41 19.43 -7.00 -1.63
N ALA A 42 20.01 -5.81 -1.39
CA ALA A 42 21.11 -5.64 -0.45
C ALA A 42 20.75 -6.04 1.00
N ARG A 43 19.46 -6.02 1.33
CA ARG A 43 18.92 -6.43 2.64
C ARG A 43 18.43 -7.88 2.69
N GLY A 44 18.46 -8.60 1.57
CA GLY A 44 17.85 -9.93 1.45
C GLY A 44 16.32 -9.90 1.44
N ALA A 45 15.70 -8.77 1.10
CA ALA A 45 14.27 -8.56 1.02
C ALA A 45 13.74 -8.67 -0.43
N GLN A 46 12.43 -8.79 -0.58
CA GLN A 46 11.75 -8.86 -1.88
C GLN A 46 10.99 -7.57 -2.20
N MET A 47 11.00 -7.18 -3.46
CA MET A 47 10.25 -6.03 -3.97
C MET A 47 9.15 -6.46 -4.92
N TYR A 48 7.98 -5.85 -4.77
CA TYR A 48 6.81 -6.06 -5.62
C TYR A 48 6.31 -4.75 -6.21
N VAL A 49 5.81 -4.84 -7.46
CA VAL A 49 5.07 -3.76 -8.11
C VAL A 49 3.87 -4.38 -8.82
N PRO A 50 2.63 -3.92 -8.56
CA PRO A 50 1.46 -4.43 -9.25
C PRO A 50 1.50 -4.18 -10.77
N ASP A 51 0.64 -4.88 -11.52
CA ASP A 51 0.36 -4.53 -12.91
C ASP A 51 0.03 -3.04 -13.03
N ARG A 52 0.48 -2.42 -14.12
CA ARG A 52 0.31 -0.98 -14.40
C ARG A 52 -1.15 -0.53 -14.21
N ARG A 53 -2.12 -1.36 -14.60
CA ARG A 53 -3.56 -1.08 -14.50
C ARG A 53 -4.05 -0.95 -13.07
N PHE A 54 -3.37 -1.57 -12.11
CA PHE A 54 -3.70 -1.51 -10.68
C PHE A 54 -2.87 -0.48 -9.91
N CYS A 55 -1.85 0.13 -10.51
CA CYS A 55 -1.04 1.17 -9.87
C CYS A 55 -1.69 2.56 -9.89
N MET A 56 -2.56 2.83 -10.87
CA MET A 56 -3.31 4.09 -10.98
C MET A 56 -4.59 4.02 -10.13
N ASP A 57 -5.15 5.16 -9.75
CA ASP A 57 -6.45 5.22 -9.08
C ASP A 57 -7.51 4.53 -9.95
N ASN A 58 -8.14 3.49 -9.41
CA ASN A 58 -9.08 2.65 -10.13
C ASN A 58 -10.19 2.16 -9.22
N GLY A 59 -11.38 1.87 -9.78
CA GLY A 59 -12.51 1.36 -9.00
C GLY A 59 -12.32 -0.06 -8.49
N ALA A 60 -11.43 -0.85 -9.09
CA ALA A 60 -11.22 -2.25 -8.69
C ALA A 60 -10.55 -2.35 -7.31
N MET A 61 -9.62 -1.47 -6.97
CA MET A 61 -8.99 -1.45 -5.63
C MET A 61 -10.00 -1.09 -4.53
N ILE A 62 -10.97 -0.22 -4.83
CA ILE A 62 -12.05 0.15 -3.92
C ILE A 62 -13.03 -1.01 -3.75
N ALA A 63 -13.43 -1.64 -4.86
CA ALA A 63 -14.32 -2.80 -4.83
C ALA A 63 -13.70 -3.98 -4.08
N TRP A 64 -12.40 -4.26 -4.30
CA TRP A 64 -11.67 -5.32 -3.63
C TRP A 64 -11.64 -5.10 -2.11
N LEU A 65 -11.17 -3.92 -1.67
CA LEU A 65 -11.12 -3.59 -0.24
C LEU A 65 -12.51 -3.63 0.40
N GLY A 66 -13.54 -3.11 -0.30
CA GLY A 66 -14.92 -3.18 0.16
C GLY A 66 -15.43 -4.62 0.34
N SER A 67 -15.06 -5.55 -0.56
CA SER A 67 -15.39 -6.97 -0.42
C SER A 67 -14.71 -7.58 0.80
N GLU A 68 -13.41 -7.38 0.97
CA GLU A 68 -12.63 -7.89 2.12
C GLU A 68 -13.18 -7.36 3.46
N MET A 69 -13.50 -6.07 3.52
CA MET A 69 -14.13 -5.45 4.69
C MET A 69 -15.50 -6.07 4.98
N TYR A 70 -16.34 -6.24 3.95
CA TYR A 70 -17.67 -6.83 4.11
C TYR A 70 -17.60 -8.30 4.54
N GLU A 71 -16.69 -9.08 3.98
CA GLU A 71 -16.48 -10.50 4.31
C GLU A 71 -15.94 -10.67 5.73
N SER A 72 -15.11 -9.74 6.22
CA SER A 72 -14.65 -9.69 7.62
C SER A 72 -15.68 -9.12 8.62
N GLY A 73 -16.90 -8.79 8.16
CA GLY A 73 -18.02 -8.39 9.02
C GLY A 73 -18.23 -6.88 9.19
N VAL A 74 -17.44 -6.03 8.52
CA VAL A 74 -17.64 -4.57 8.56
C VAL A 74 -18.97 -4.20 7.91
N ARG A 75 -19.78 -3.38 8.58
CA ARG A 75 -21.08 -2.88 8.09
C ARG A 75 -21.17 -1.39 8.38
N MET A 76 -21.85 -0.66 7.50
CA MET A 76 -22.08 0.79 7.63
C MET A 76 -23.56 1.10 7.46
N LYS A 77 -24.07 2.02 8.26
CA LYS A 77 -25.37 2.67 8.02
C LYS A 77 -25.16 3.85 7.08
N ILE A 78 -26.25 4.37 6.51
CA ILE A 78 -26.18 5.54 5.61
C ILE A 78 -25.55 6.76 6.32
N GLU A 79 -25.85 6.97 7.60
CA GLU A 79 -25.25 8.04 8.42
C GLU A 79 -23.72 7.93 8.54
N ASP A 80 -23.16 6.72 8.43
CA ASP A 80 -21.72 6.46 8.50
C ASP A 80 -21.01 6.70 7.16
N THR A 81 -21.75 6.88 6.05
CA THR A 81 -21.19 7.01 4.69
C THR A 81 -20.88 8.45 4.27
N VAL A 82 -20.84 9.38 5.22
CA VAL A 82 -20.47 10.77 4.94
C VAL A 82 -19.02 10.87 4.47
N VAL A 83 -18.77 11.81 3.56
CA VAL A 83 -17.41 12.01 3.01
C VAL A 83 -16.47 12.52 4.10
N ASN A 84 -15.39 11.78 4.34
CA ASN A 84 -14.26 12.24 5.14
C ASN A 84 -13.11 12.71 4.23
N GLN A 85 -12.97 14.03 4.07
CA GLN A 85 -11.92 14.63 3.23
C GLN A 85 -10.50 14.48 3.81
N ARG A 86 -10.38 14.11 5.09
CA ARG A 86 -9.11 13.97 5.82
C ARG A 86 -8.99 12.59 6.46
N PHE A 87 -9.51 11.57 5.77
CA PHE A 87 -9.53 10.20 6.27
C PHE A 87 -8.10 9.70 6.50
N ARG A 88 -7.75 9.40 7.76
CA ARG A 88 -6.40 8.97 8.12
C ARG A 88 -6.26 7.45 7.99
N THR A 89 -5.07 6.99 7.61
CA THR A 89 -4.78 5.56 7.44
C THR A 89 -4.92 4.74 8.73
N ASP A 90 -4.72 5.37 9.89
CA ASP A 90 -4.78 4.74 11.22
C ASP A 90 -6.16 4.85 11.89
N GLU A 91 -7.18 5.39 11.22
CA GLU A 91 -8.57 5.44 11.70
C GLU A 91 -9.37 4.17 11.38
N VAL A 92 -8.81 3.25 10.59
CA VAL A 92 -9.50 2.06 10.11
C VAL A 92 -8.99 0.82 10.84
N ASP A 93 -9.88 0.16 11.57
CA ASP A 93 -9.61 -1.16 12.15
C ASP A 93 -9.57 -2.22 11.05
N VAL A 94 -8.39 -2.83 10.85
CA VAL A 94 -8.16 -3.85 9.82
C VAL A 94 -8.58 -5.23 10.33
N THR A 95 -9.82 -5.63 10.05
CA THR A 95 -10.41 -6.91 10.49
C THR A 95 -10.24 -8.06 9.50
N TRP A 96 -9.76 -7.79 8.29
CA TRP A 96 -9.59 -8.75 7.19
C TRP A 96 -8.15 -9.26 7.04
N ARG A 97 -7.30 -9.00 8.03
CA ARG A 97 -5.92 -9.50 8.08
C ARG A 97 -5.81 -10.50 9.22
N ASN A 98 -5.59 -11.77 8.87
CA ASN A 98 -5.25 -12.84 9.82
C ASN A 98 -3.77 -12.75 10.25
#